data_AF-A0AAV1LZ11-F1
#
_entry.id   AF-A0AAV1LZ11-F1
#
_cell.length_a   1.000
_cell.length_b   1.000
_cell.length_c   1.000
_cell.angle_alpha   90.00
_cell.angle_beta   90.00
_cell.angle_gamma   90.00
#
_symmetry.space_group_name_H-M   'P 1'
#
loop_
_entity.id
_entity.type
_entity.pdbx_description
1 polymer ?
#
loop_
_entity_poly.entity_id
_entity_poly.type
_entity_poly.pdbx_seq_one_letter_code
_entity_poly.pdbx_strand_id
1 'polypeptide(L)'
;MSIVLTKAALALKNAESNFKVVKFESYKSKKKEPVENEESKTASDNQVMHSKKDLDLKKIRHEVVKFGMSGFDGTKKEEAKIALAVSLGAKPPKREYINYKELMQKRKEEKLKQKEERQLMISKTVLKSCGKKKRKGINNDVGHFLSNYGKVQKKDIKDNKKAPVKKKKK
;
A
#
# COMPACT_ATOMS: atom_id res chain seq x y z
N MET A 1 86.01 18.28 -2.64
CA MET A 1 84.87 17.60 -3.28
C MET A 1 83.61 17.95 -2.48
N SER A 2 82.61 18.59 -3.08
CA SER A 2 81.35 18.94 -2.39
C SER A 2 80.39 17.75 -2.41
N ILE A 3 79.96 17.31 -1.24
CA ILE A 3 78.99 16.22 -1.10
C ILE A 3 77.60 16.77 -1.45
N VAL A 4 77.05 16.30 -2.57
CA VAL A 4 75.68 16.65 -2.99
C VAL A 4 74.72 15.73 -2.24
N LEU A 5 73.90 16.32 -1.37
CA LEU A 5 72.90 15.58 -0.60
C LEU A 5 71.78 15.08 -1.51
N THR A 6 71.30 13.86 -1.25
CA THR A 6 70.19 13.27 -1.98
C THR A 6 68.86 13.92 -1.60
N LYS A 7 67.89 13.87 -2.51
CA LYS A 7 66.53 14.43 -2.32
C LYS A 7 65.82 13.87 -1.09
N ALA A 8 66.07 12.60 -0.76
CA ALA A 8 65.57 11.95 0.44
C ALA A 8 66.17 12.55 1.73
N ALA A 9 67.49 12.82 1.75
CA ALA A 9 68.15 13.44 2.90
C ALA A 9 67.66 14.87 3.17
N LEU A 10 67.27 15.61 2.13
CA LEU A 10 66.65 16.94 2.28
C LEU A 10 65.22 16.87 2.85
N ALA A 11 64.45 15.84 2.50
CA ALA A 11 63.10 15.65 3.03
C ALA A 11 63.11 15.32 4.54
N LEU A 12 64.11 14.56 5.00
CA LEU A 12 64.27 14.21 6.43
C LEU A 12 64.63 15.42 7.31
N LYS A 13 65.35 16.42 6.79
CA LYS A 13 65.69 17.65 7.53
C LYS A 13 64.47 18.49 7.93
N ASN A 14 63.37 18.37 7.18
CA ASN A 14 62.13 19.11 7.40
C ASN A 14 61.03 18.22 8.02
N ALA A 15 61.40 17.09 8.62
CA ALA A 15 60.43 16.18 9.24
C ALA A 15 59.70 16.85 10.42
N GLU A 16 60.42 17.64 11.22
CA GLU A 16 59.86 18.35 12.38
C GLU A 16 58.86 19.44 11.97
N SER A 17 59.14 20.19 10.89
CA SER A 17 58.23 21.24 10.40
C SER A 17 56.95 20.69 9.76
N ASN A 18 56.98 19.45 9.25
CA ASN A 18 55.84 18.78 8.62
C ASN A 18 55.03 17.91 9.60
N PHE A 19 55.46 17.81 10.85
CA PHE A 19 54.78 17.02 11.86
C PHE A 19 53.53 17.77 12.37
N LYS A 20 52.35 17.21 12.12
CA LYS A 20 51.08 17.70 12.67
C LYS A 20 50.44 16.64 13.54
N VAL A 21 50.32 16.92 14.84
CA VAL A 21 49.54 16.10 15.77
C VAL A 21 48.08 16.51 15.68
N VAL A 22 47.27 15.71 14.99
CA VAL A 22 45.82 15.88 14.97
C VAL A 22 45.24 15.03 16.09
N LYS A 23 44.84 15.67 17.19
CA LYS A 23 44.09 15.02 18.27
C LYS A 23 42.62 14.94 17.89
N PHE A 24 42.12 13.75 17.57
CA PHE A 24 40.69 13.52 17.34
C PHE A 24 40.04 13.06 18.64
N GLU A 25 39.19 13.91 19.22
CA GLU A 25 38.28 13.50 20.29
C GLU A 25 36.97 13.05 19.64
N SER A 26 36.75 11.75 19.61
CA SER A 26 35.47 11.21 19.15
C SER A 26 34.41 11.47 20.21
N TYR A 27 33.40 12.26 19.87
CA TYR A 27 32.19 12.29 20.68
C TYR A 27 31.58 10.89 20.61
N LYS A 28 31.28 10.28 21.77
CA LYS A 28 30.42 9.10 21.82
C LYS A 28 29.15 9.47 21.07
N SER A 29 28.81 8.71 20.03
CA SER A 29 27.55 8.93 19.35
C SER A 29 26.47 8.93 20.41
N LYS A 30 25.58 9.95 20.41
CA LYS A 30 24.35 9.85 21.17
C LYS A 30 23.76 8.53 20.69
N LYS A 31 23.72 7.52 21.56
CA LYS A 31 22.89 6.36 21.30
C LYS A 31 21.55 6.97 20.97
N LYS A 32 21.09 6.79 19.74
CA LYS A 32 19.66 6.84 19.53
C LYS A 32 19.19 5.71 20.42
N GLU A 33 18.76 6.06 21.63
CA GLU A 33 17.69 5.32 22.30
C GLU A 33 16.74 4.92 21.16
N PRO A 34 16.33 3.64 21.06
CA PRO A 34 15.30 3.32 20.10
C PRO A 34 14.23 4.38 20.26
N VAL A 35 13.72 4.93 19.15
CA VAL A 35 12.53 5.77 19.19
C VAL A 35 11.38 4.83 19.59
N GLU A 36 11.39 4.43 20.86
CA GLU A 36 10.20 4.26 21.65
C GLU A 36 9.57 5.64 21.61
N ASN A 37 8.45 5.72 20.89
CA ASN A 37 7.58 6.88 20.95
C ASN A 37 7.46 7.28 22.41
N GLU A 38 7.90 8.50 22.73
CA GLU A 38 7.70 9.10 24.03
C GLU A 38 6.20 9.30 24.24
N GLU A 39 5.53 8.26 24.74
CA GLU A 39 4.47 8.44 25.71
C GLU A 39 5.16 8.37 27.07
N SER A 40 5.49 9.56 27.57
CA SER A 40 5.89 9.91 28.93
C SER A 40 5.51 8.87 30.00
N LYS A 41 6.51 8.28 30.65
CA LYS A 41 6.34 7.66 31.97
C LYS A 41 6.63 8.69 33.04
N THR A 42 5.59 9.35 33.56
CA THR A 42 5.58 9.76 34.96
C THR A 42 4.98 8.61 35.76
N ALA A 43 5.81 7.98 36.59
CA ALA A 43 5.35 7.02 37.58
C ALA A 43 4.56 7.76 38.66
N SER A 44 3.24 7.60 38.64
CA SER A 44 2.38 7.80 39.80
C SER A 44 1.08 7.03 39.61
N ASP A 45 0.89 6.04 40.49
CA ASP A 45 -0.36 5.47 40.95
C ASP A 45 -1.29 4.69 40.01
N ASN A 46 -1.67 3.52 40.55
CA ASN A 46 -2.68 2.57 40.11
C ASN A 46 -4.12 3.13 40.12
N GLN A 47 -4.38 4.30 39.54
CA GLN A 47 -5.73 4.88 39.51
C GLN A 47 -6.02 5.71 38.24
N VAL A 48 -6.07 5.07 37.06
CA VAL A 48 -6.97 5.54 35.98
C VAL A 48 -7.68 4.35 35.37
N MET A 49 -8.55 3.76 36.20
CA MET A 49 -9.67 2.95 35.76
C MET A 49 -10.49 3.70 34.71
N HIS A 50 -10.54 3.14 33.50
CA HIS A 50 -11.71 3.19 32.63
C HIS A 50 -12.32 4.58 32.31
N SER A 51 -11.53 5.59 32.02
CA SER A 51 -12.06 6.79 31.36
C SER A 51 -12.14 6.57 29.84
N LYS A 52 -13.23 5.90 29.42
CA LYS A 52 -13.87 6.04 28.09
C LYS A 52 -12.93 5.78 26.89
N LYS A 53 -12.66 4.52 26.53
CA LYS A 53 -13.48 3.73 25.59
C LYS A 53 -13.76 4.38 24.23
N ASP A 54 -12.94 5.31 23.78
CA ASP A 54 -12.68 5.40 22.34
C ASP A 54 -11.78 4.22 22.00
N LEU A 55 -12.41 3.04 21.91
CA LEU A 55 -11.84 1.83 21.38
C LEU A 55 -11.53 2.11 19.91
N ASP A 56 -10.39 2.76 19.66
CA ASP A 56 -9.89 2.94 18.31
C ASP A 56 -9.69 1.53 17.75
N LEU A 57 -10.64 1.12 16.91
CA LEU A 57 -10.71 -0.19 16.30
C LEU A 57 -9.38 -0.52 15.59
N LYS A 58 -8.66 0.52 15.13
CA LYS A 58 -7.33 0.38 14.55
C LYS A 58 -6.32 -0.14 15.59
N LYS A 59 -6.25 0.47 16.77
CA LYS A 59 -5.33 0.05 17.86
C LYS A 59 -5.63 -1.37 18.31
N ILE A 60 -6.90 -1.68 18.57
CA ILE A 60 -7.32 -3.03 18.98
C ILE A 60 -6.96 -4.06 17.92
N ARG A 61 -7.20 -3.75 16.64
CA ARG A 61 -6.83 -4.65 15.55
C ARG A 61 -5.32 -4.93 15.53
N HIS A 62 -4.49 -3.94 15.78
CA HIS A 62 -3.04 -4.13 15.87
C HIS A 62 -2.64 -4.97 17.08
N GLU A 63 -3.26 -4.77 18.24
CA GLU A 63 -3.01 -5.57 19.44
C GLU A 63 -3.42 -7.02 19.26
N VAL A 64 -4.59 -7.28 18.68
CA VAL A 64 -5.07 -8.64 18.36
C VAL A 64 -4.10 -9.35 17.42
N VAL A 65 -3.62 -8.67 16.37
CA VAL A 65 -2.62 -9.24 15.46
C VAL A 65 -1.31 -9.54 16.19
N LYS A 66 -0.81 -8.61 17.01
CA LYS A 66 0.41 -8.80 17.81
C LYS A 66 0.28 -9.98 18.79
N PHE A 67 -0.87 -10.10 19.45
CA PHE A 67 -1.17 -11.21 20.35
C PHE A 67 -1.19 -12.55 19.60
N GLY A 68 -1.90 -12.62 18.46
CA GLY A 68 -1.95 -13.82 17.62
C GLY A 68 -0.56 -14.26 17.12
N MET A 69 0.31 -13.31 16.79
CA MET A 69 1.70 -13.59 16.38
C MET A 69 2.56 -14.15 17.50
N SER A 70 2.24 -13.87 18.78
CA SER A 70 3.01 -14.36 19.91
C SER A 70 2.97 -15.87 20.05
N GLY A 71 1.88 -16.51 19.59
CA GLY A 71 1.68 -17.96 19.62
C GLY A 71 2.26 -18.72 18.43
N PHE A 72 2.97 -18.07 17.52
CA PHE A 72 3.60 -18.74 16.39
C PHE A 72 5.03 -19.19 16.71
N ASP A 73 5.40 -20.35 16.16
CA ASP A 73 6.75 -20.92 16.25
C ASP A 73 7.69 -20.32 15.19
N GLY A 74 8.98 -20.27 15.51
CA GLY A 74 10.13 -19.88 14.66
C GLY A 74 9.80 -19.21 13.32
N THR A 75 9.80 -19.99 12.24
CA THR A 75 9.62 -19.50 10.86
C THR A 75 8.28 -18.79 10.64
N LYS A 76 7.17 -19.34 11.16
CA LYS A 76 5.84 -18.72 11.06
C LYS A 76 5.78 -17.39 11.81
N LYS A 77 6.51 -17.27 12.93
CA LYS A 77 6.63 -16.01 13.69
C LYS A 77 7.37 -14.95 12.88
N GLU A 78 8.42 -15.33 12.14
CA GLU A 78 9.15 -14.43 11.25
C GLU A 78 8.30 -13.98 10.07
N GLU A 79 7.63 -14.91 9.39
CA GLU A 79 6.72 -14.59 8.29
C GLU A 79 5.61 -13.63 8.73
N ALA A 80 5.02 -13.86 9.90
CA ALA A 80 3.98 -12.99 10.44
C ALA A 80 4.51 -11.59 10.82
N LYS A 81 5.74 -11.51 11.34
CA LYS A 81 6.41 -10.22 11.60
C LYS A 81 6.68 -9.45 10.32
N ILE A 82 7.15 -10.12 9.28
CA ILE A 82 7.38 -9.52 7.96
C ILE A 82 6.05 -9.00 7.39
N ALA A 83 4.99 -9.82 7.46
CA ALA A 83 3.65 -9.41 7.01
C ALA A 83 3.12 -8.19 7.77
N LEU A 84 3.28 -8.15 9.10
CA LEU A 84 2.91 -6.99 9.91
C LEU A 84 3.71 -5.75 9.51
N ALA A 85 5.03 -5.87 9.35
CA ALA A 85 5.89 -4.75 8.94
C ALA A 85 5.46 -4.21 7.56
N VAL A 86 5.19 -5.08 6.59
CA VAL A 86 4.69 -4.68 5.26
C VAL A 86 3.33 -3.97 5.37
N SER A 87 2.44 -4.44 6.24
CA SER A 87 1.14 -3.78 6.47
C SER A 87 1.27 -2.37 7.06
N LEU A 88 2.33 -2.12 7.84
CA LEU A 88 2.71 -0.82 8.38
C LEU A 88 3.46 0.06 7.38
N GLY A 89 3.68 -0.41 6.15
CA GLY A 89 4.32 0.34 5.07
C GLY A 89 5.80 0.03 4.87
N ALA A 90 6.36 -0.98 5.55
CA ALA A 90 7.71 -1.43 5.26
C ALA A 90 7.80 -2.03 3.85
N LYS A 91 8.98 -1.90 3.23
CA LYS A 91 9.25 -2.51 1.93
C LYS A 91 9.28 -4.04 2.07
N PRO A 92 8.55 -4.80 1.23
CA PRO A 92 8.57 -6.27 1.29
C PRO A 92 9.95 -6.82 0.95
N PRO A 93 10.28 -8.03 1.46
CA PRO A 93 11.56 -8.69 1.15
C PRO A 93 11.69 -8.96 -0.36
N LYS A 94 12.93 -9.04 -0.81
CA LYS A 94 13.24 -9.32 -2.23
C LYS A 94 12.78 -10.73 -2.58
N ARG A 95 12.08 -10.87 -3.70
CA ARG A 95 11.66 -12.18 -4.21
C ARG A 95 12.87 -12.95 -4.75
N GLU A 96 12.78 -14.27 -4.65
CA GLU A 96 13.74 -15.17 -5.27
C GLU A 96 13.78 -15.01 -6.79
N TYR A 97 14.93 -15.29 -7.38
CA TYR A 97 15.08 -15.29 -8.83
C TYR A 97 14.52 -16.60 -9.39
N ILE A 98 13.54 -16.49 -10.29
CA ILE A 98 12.83 -17.63 -10.88
C ILE A 98 12.75 -17.40 -12.39
N ASN A 99 12.86 -18.46 -13.18
CA ASN A 99 12.67 -18.39 -14.63
C ASN A 99 11.26 -17.85 -14.97
N TYR A 100 11.18 -16.98 -15.98
CA TYR A 100 9.91 -16.37 -16.40
C TYR A 100 8.82 -17.40 -16.75
N LYS A 101 9.18 -18.49 -17.44
CA LYS A 101 8.20 -19.51 -17.85
C LYS A 101 7.58 -20.20 -16.63
N GLU A 102 8.39 -20.55 -15.64
CA GLU A 102 7.95 -21.15 -14.39
C GLU A 102 7.12 -20.18 -13.55
N LEU A 103 7.53 -18.91 -13.46
CA LEU A 103 6.78 -17.87 -12.77
C LEU A 103 5.37 -17.70 -13.37
N MET A 104 5.26 -17.77 -14.70
CA MET A 104 3.99 -17.67 -15.39
C MET A 104 3.09 -18.89 -15.15
N GLN A 105 3.66 -20.09 -15.06
CA GLN A 105 2.92 -21.31 -14.70
C GLN A 105 2.40 -21.22 -13.25
N LYS A 106 3.26 -20.89 -12.28
CA LYS A 106 2.87 -20.70 -10.88
C LYS A 106 1.73 -19.69 -10.72
N ARG A 107 1.79 -18.56 -11.43
CA ARG A 107 0.71 -17.55 -11.42
C ARG A 107 -0.60 -18.04 -12.02
N LYS A 108 -0.55 -18.92 -13.04
CA LYS A 108 -1.77 -19.51 -13.62
C LYS A 108 -2.43 -20.46 -12.61
N GLU A 109 -1.63 -21.32 -11.98
CA GLU A 109 -2.11 -22.26 -10.96
C GLU A 109 -2.68 -21.54 -9.74
N GLU A 110 -1.99 -20.52 -9.24
CA GLU A 110 -2.47 -19.72 -8.10
C GLU A 110 -3.81 -19.05 -8.41
N LYS A 111 -3.99 -18.51 -9.62
CA LYS A 111 -5.28 -17.95 -10.07
C LYS A 111 -6.38 -18.99 -10.16
N LEU A 112 -6.07 -20.23 -10.53
CA LEU A 112 -7.05 -21.31 -10.58
C LEU A 112 -7.46 -21.71 -9.16
N LYS A 113 -6.49 -21.95 -8.27
CA LYS A 113 -6.74 -22.26 -6.85
C LYS A 113 -7.56 -21.17 -6.16
N GLN A 114 -7.22 -19.90 -6.36
CA GLN A 114 -7.99 -18.78 -5.80
C GLN A 114 -9.43 -18.72 -6.32
N LYS A 115 -9.69 -19.11 -7.58
CA LYS A 115 -11.04 -19.20 -8.13
C LYS A 115 -11.82 -20.35 -7.51
N GLU A 116 -11.18 -21.50 -7.35
CA GLU A 116 -11.77 -22.68 -6.71
C GLU A 116 -12.09 -22.41 -5.23
N GLU A 117 -11.16 -21.87 -4.46
CA GLU A 117 -11.38 -21.45 -3.07
C GLU A 117 -12.51 -20.44 -2.96
N ARG A 118 -12.56 -19.44 -3.86
CA ARG A 118 -13.65 -18.48 -3.90
C ARG A 118 -14.99 -19.17 -4.19
N GLN A 119 -15.04 -20.09 -5.15
CA GLN A 119 -16.24 -20.86 -5.45
C GLN A 119 -16.69 -21.71 -4.26
N LEU A 120 -15.76 -22.34 -3.54
CA LEU A 120 -16.02 -23.11 -2.32
C LEU A 120 -16.49 -22.24 -1.16
N MET A 121 -15.93 -21.04 -0.98
CA MET A 121 -16.44 -20.11 0.04
C MET A 121 -17.84 -19.61 -0.30
N ILE A 122 -18.07 -19.23 -1.56
CA ILE A 122 -19.42 -18.85 -2.04
C ILE A 122 -20.38 -20.03 -1.89
N SER A 123 -19.91 -21.27 -2.10
CA SER A 123 -20.74 -22.47 -1.98
C SER A 123 -21.17 -22.74 -0.53
N LYS A 124 -20.32 -22.39 0.44
CA LYS A 124 -20.55 -22.54 1.89
C LYS A 124 -21.37 -21.40 2.50
N THR A 125 -21.35 -20.20 1.91
CA THR A 125 -22.20 -19.10 2.36
C THR A 125 -23.63 -19.27 1.83
N VAL A 126 -24.64 -19.25 2.71
CA VAL A 126 -26.07 -19.43 2.37
C VAL A 126 -26.64 -18.29 1.50
N LEU A 127 -25.95 -17.16 1.42
CA LEU A 127 -26.34 -15.97 0.64
C LEU A 127 -25.88 -16.06 -0.83
N LYS A 128 -26.34 -17.07 -1.58
CA LYS A 128 -25.97 -17.24 -3.00
C LYS A 128 -26.71 -16.34 -3.99
N SER A 129 -27.73 -15.59 -3.57
CA SER A 129 -28.66 -14.94 -4.50
C SER A 129 -28.71 -13.41 -4.47
N CYS A 130 -28.03 -12.72 -3.55
CA CYS A 130 -28.07 -11.25 -3.55
C CYS A 130 -27.06 -10.65 -4.55
N GLY A 131 -27.53 -10.40 -5.77
CA GLY A 131 -26.91 -9.43 -6.67
C GLY A 131 -25.89 -10.03 -7.63
N LYS A 132 -26.37 -10.60 -8.74
CA LYS A 132 -25.67 -10.41 -10.01
C LYS A 132 -25.47 -8.91 -10.15
N LYS A 133 -24.25 -8.39 -9.95
CA LYS A 133 -23.92 -7.01 -10.32
C LYS A 133 -24.34 -6.88 -11.78
N LYS A 134 -25.44 -6.18 -12.04
CA LYS A 134 -25.80 -5.76 -13.40
C LYS A 134 -24.56 -5.04 -13.89
N ARG A 135 -23.86 -5.62 -14.87
CA ARG A 135 -22.80 -4.91 -15.57
C ARG A 135 -23.49 -3.64 -16.07
N LYS A 136 -23.10 -2.47 -15.55
CA LYS A 136 -23.35 -1.22 -16.27
C LYS A 136 -22.54 -1.39 -17.55
N GLY A 137 -23.19 -1.94 -18.58
CA GLY A 137 -22.62 -1.98 -19.91
C GLY A 137 -22.41 -0.52 -20.29
N ILE A 138 -21.16 -0.15 -20.55
CA ILE A 138 -20.89 1.02 -21.39
C ILE A 138 -21.29 0.56 -22.79
N ASN A 139 -22.59 0.57 -23.04
CA ASN A 139 -23.15 0.29 -24.34
C ASN A 139 -23.61 1.64 -24.86
N ASN A 140 -22.69 2.35 -25.50
CA ASN A 140 -22.98 3.55 -26.28
C ASN A 140 -23.70 3.18 -27.59
N ASP A 141 -24.64 2.24 -27.51
CA ASP A 141 -25.47 1.84 -28.64
C ASP A 141 -26.65 2.79 -28.72
N VAL A 142 -26.97 3.22 -29.93
CA VAL A 142 -28.08 4.15 -30.24
C VAL A 142 -29.41 3.68 -29.63
N GLY A 143 -29.58 2.35 -29.49
CA GLY A 143 -30.74 1.73 -28.85
C GLY A 143 -30.87 2.03 -27.34
N HIS A 144 -29.77 2.22 -26.60
CA HIS A 144 -29.84 2.56 -25.17
C HIS A 144 -30.21 4.03 -24.96
N PHE A 145 -29.79 4.93 -25.84
CA PHE A 145 -30.22 6.33 -25.80
C PHE A 145 -31.74 6.46 -25.99
N LEU A 146 -32.32 5.70 -26.92
CA LEU A 146 -33.78 5.68 -27.13
C LEU A 146 -34.57 5.03 -25.98
N SER A 147 -33.95 4.26 -25.06
CA SER A 147 -34.69 3.66 -23.95
C SER A 147 -35.22 4.70 -22.95
N ASN A 148 -34.57 5.86 -22.85
CA ASN A 148 -35.02 6.95 -21.97
C ASN A 148 -36.14 7.78 -22.60
N TYR A 149 -36.25 7.81 -23.92
CA TYR A 149 -37.22 8.63 -24.64
C TYR A 149 -38.46 7.85 -25.10
N GLY A 150 -38.52 6.55 -24.81
CA GLY A 150 -39.63 5.68 -25.19
C GLY A 150 -39.69 5.43 -26.70
N LYS A 151 -40.29 4.30 -27.09
CA LYS A 151 -40.47 3.94 -28.50
C LYS A 151 -41.71 4.67 -29.04
N VAL A 152 -41.51 5.72 -29.84
CA VAL A 152 -42.61 6.42 -30.54
C VAL A 152 -43.29 5.43 -31.49
N GLN A 153 -44.58 5.17 -31.29
CA GLN A 153 -45.34 4.33 -32.23
C GLN A 153 -45.77 5.20 -33.41
N LYS A 154 -45.89 4.61 -34.61
CA LYS A 154 -46.36 5.33 -35.81
C LYS A 154 -47.73 6.01 -35.64
N LYS A 155 -48.49 5.61 -34.61
CA LYS A 155 -49.80 6.16 -34.24
C LYS A 155 -49.70 7.56 -33.61
N ASP A 156 -48.55 7.88 -33.00
CA ASP A 156 -48.30 9.15 -32.30
C ASP A 156 -47.79 10.24 -33.26
N ILE A 157 -47.30 9.83 -34.44
CA ILE A 157 -46.91 10.71 -35.54
C ILE A 157 -48.16 10.99 -36.39
N LYS A 158 -49.12 11.75 -35.86
CA LYS A 158 -50.20 12.32 -36.69
C LYS A 158 -49.69 13.60 -37.35
N ASP A 159 -49.65 13.59 -38.68
CA ASP A 159 -49.28 14.71 -39.53
C ASP A 159 -50.12 15.95 -39.21
N ASN A 160 -49.53 16.93 -38.51
CA ASN A 160 -50.07 18.29 -38.41
C ASN A 160 -49.84 19.03 -39.74
N LYS A 161 -50.42 18.53 -40.84
CA LYS A 161 -50.49 19.26 -42.11
C LYS A 161 -51.77 20.08 -42.14
N LYS A 162 -51.55 21.40 -42.19
CA LYS A 162 -52.45 22.51 -42.55
C LYS A 162 -53.25 23.15 -41.41
N ALA A 163 -52.63 24.13 -40.75
CA ALA A 163 -53.35 25.24 -40.14
C ALA A 163 -54.01 26.10 -41.24
N PRO A 164 -55.26 26.57 -41.09
CA PRO A 164 -55.91 27.41 -42.09
C PRO A 164 -55.37 28.85 -42.05
N VAL A 165 -54.86 29.32 -43.20
CA VAL A 165 -54.42 30.70 -43.44
C VAL A 165 -55.62 31.65 -43.31
N LYS A 166 -55.56 32.61 -42.37
CA LYS A 166 -56.59 33.64 -42.16
C LYS A 166 -56.62 34.61 -43.35
N LYS A 167 -57.74 34.67 -44.08
CA LYS A 167 -58.00 35.71 -45.10
C LYS A 167 -58.33 37.04 -44.41
N LYS A 168 -57.53 38.08 -44.63
CA LYS A 168 -57.87 39.46 -44.26
C LYS A 168 -58.98 39.97 -45.19
N LYS A 169 -60.10 40.45 -44.63
CA LYS A 169 -61.08 41.26 -45.37
C LYS A 169 -60.62 42.73 -45.34
N LYS A 170 -60.68 43.38 -46.50
CA LYS A 170 -60.77 44.84 -46.63
C LYS A 170 -62.21 45.25 -46.39
#